data_AF-A0A3C0QRL0-F1
#
_entry.id   AF-A0A3C0QRL0-F1
#
_cell.length_a   1.000
_cell.length_b   1.000
_cell.length_c   1.000
_cell.angle_alpha   90.00
_cell.angle_beta   90.00
_cell.angle_gamma   90.00
#
_symmetry.space_group_name_H-M   'P 1'
#
loop_
_entity.id
_entity.type
_entity.pdbx_description
1 polymer ?
#
loop_
_entity_poly.entity_id
_entity_poly.type
_entity_poly.pdbx_seq_one_letter_code
_entity_poly.pdbx_strand_id
1 'polypeptide(L)'
;MNEQKDVFGKFDDILYEPIHAIVAYVEEPIKQLESWRKTREATADERVEARIEKEKQKMEVWTEEARAKLEMKRQKWAVQIADLEADHAMKRQKKFVEALEKYQVDLAKATRDIVTSMGEMSIEMRERANLLLKEMTEGYTALQDRAAQKSMEQLREARETYGDDPETFHMLRDEIMYERRTAYDLAGRFIDALADDLKQVNQNADYLLKDGMQTTKIYLAEMAGKMNVQLPTEDDTPIAIEKKDFIETKIDEET
;
A
#
# COMPACT_ATOMS: atom_id res chain seq x y z
N MET A 1 29.27 62.87 118.62
CA MET A 1 28.10 63.38 117.88
C MET A 1 27.74 62.31 116.85
N ASN A 2 27.05 61.23 117.21
CA ASN A 2 25.71 61.12 117.82
C ASN A 2 24.61 61.87 117.06
N GLU A 3 23.64 61.08 116.61
CA GLU A 3 22.20 61.32 116.83
C GLU A 3 21.47 62.40 116.02
N GLN A 4 21.56 62.36 114.68
CA GLN A 4 20.50 62.97 113.85
C GLN A 4 20.00 62.14 112.66
N LYS A 5 20.62 61.00 112.30
CA LYS A 5 20.17 60.18 111.16
C LYS A 5 19.14 59.09 111.49
N ASP A 6 18.85 58.83 112.77
CA ASP A 6 18.04 57.67 113.19
C ASP A 6 16.59 58.01 113.57
N VAL A 7 16.22 59.30 113.61
CA VAL A 7 14.86 59.76 113.96
C VAL A 7 13.98 59.93 112.72
N PHE A 8 14.56 60.30 111.57
CA PHE A 8 13.80 60.53 110.33
C PHE A 8 13.39 59.23 109.62
N GLY A 9 14.17 58.16 109.70
CA GLY A 9 13.80 56.87 109.10
C GLY A 9 12.57 56.21 109.78
N LYS A 10 12.46 56.32 111.10
CA LYS A 10 11.32 55.76 111.86
C LYS A 10 10.02 56.56 111.68
N PHE A 11 10.11 57.85 111.34
CA PHE A 11 8.93 58.66 111.02
C PHE A 11 8.43 58.43 109.59
N ASP A 12 9.32 58.12 108.65
CA ASP A 12 8.97 57.80 107.27
C ASP A 12 8.22 56.46 107.17
N ASP A 13 8.67 55.45 107.92
CA ASP A 13 8.02 54.13 107.96
C ASP A 13 6.60 54.18 108.58
N ILE A 14 6.38 54.99 109.63
CA ILE A 14 5.07 55.10 110.30
C ILE A 14 4.01 55.79 109.41
N LEU A 15 4.42 56.66 108.50
CA LEU A 15 3.49 57.42 107.65
C LEU A 15 3.23 56.74 106.29
N TYR A 16 4.20 56.03 105.72
CA TYR A 16 4.07 55.43 104.38
C TYR A 16 3.44 54.04 104.36
N GLU A 17 3.64 53.23 105.40
CA GLU A 17 3.13 51.86 105.48
C GLU A 17 1.58 51.76 105.39
N PRO A 18 0.78 52.62 106.08
CA PRO A 18 -0.67 52.59 105.92
C PRO A 18 -1.14 53.10 104.55
N ILE A 19 -0.39 54.00 103.91
CA ILE A 19 -0.72 54.50 102.57
C ILE A 19 -0.45 53.41 101.52
N HIS A 20 0.65 52.68 101.63
CA HIS A 20 0.95 51.54 100.77
C HIS A 20 -0.05 50.40 100.92
N ALA A 21 -0.56 50.14 102.13
CA ALA A 21 -1.61 49.15 102.35
C ALA A 21 -2.94 49.52 101.67
N ILE A 22 -3.33 50.80 101.69
CA ILE A 22 -4.55 51.28 101.01
C ILE A 22 -4.37 51.23 99.48
N VAL A 23 -3.20 51.63 98.99
CA VAL A 23 -2.88 51.55 97.56
C VAL A 23 -2.88 50.08 97.09
N ALA A 24 -2.30 49.16 97.85
CA ALA A 24 -2.34 47.73 97.56
C ALA A 24 -3.78 47.19 97.56
N TYR A 25 -4.61 47.59 98.52
CA TYR A 25 -6.02 47.17 98.62
C TYR A 25 -6.88 47.66 97.43
N VAL A 26 -6.59 48.83 96.87
CA VAL A 26 -7.29 49.37 95.69
C VAL A 26 -6.70 48.79 94.38
N GLU A 27 -5.42 48.49 94.32
CA GLU A 27 -4.76 47.95 93.13
C GLU A 27 -5.03 46.45 92.91
N GLU A 28 -5.15 45.65 93.96
CA GLU A 28 -5.42 44.21 93.88
C GLU A 28 -6.68 43.85 93.05
N PRO A 29 -7.87 44.45 93.28
CA PRO A 29 -9.05 44.14 92.49
C PRO A 29 -8.91 44.59 91.03
N ILE A 30 -8.16 45.66 90.74
CA ILE A 30 -7.93 46.16 89.37
C ILE A 30 -7.01 45.21 88.61
N LYS A 31 -5.90 44.78 89.22
CA LYS A 31 -4.97 43.80 88.64
C LYS A 31 -5.65 42.45 88.41
N GLN A 32 -6.52 42.01 89.31
CA GLN A 32 -7.33 40.81 89.10
C GLN A 32 -8.27 40.98 87.91
N LEU A 33 -9.00 42.09 87.79
CA LEU A 33 -9.90 42.35 86.66
C LEU A 33 -9.18 42.41 85.31
N GLU A 34 -7.98 43.01 85.27
CA GLU A 34 -7.12 42.99 84.09
C GLU A 34 -6.62 41.59 83.75
N SER A 35 -6.24 40.78 84.75
CA SER A 35 -5.83 39.40 84.52
C SER A 35 -6.99 38.53 84.01
N TRP A 36 -8.21 38.75 84.51
CA TRP A 36 -9.44 38.12 84.03
C TRP A 36 -9.82 38.54 82.61
N ARG A 37 -9.56 39.80 82.22
CA ARG A 37 -9.75 40.25 80.83
C ARG A 37 -8.71 39.66 79.90
N LYS A 38 -7.44 39.66 80.30
CA LYS A 38 -6.33 39.06 79.53
C LYS A 38 -6.51 37.56 79.33
N THR A 39 -6.96 36.83 80.35
CA THR A 39 -7.27 35.39 80.21
C THR A 39 -8.51 35.17 79.33
N ARG A 40 -9.51 36.05 79.39
CA ARG A 40 -10.69 35.98 78.52
C ARG A 40 -10.39 36.35 77.06
N GLU A 41 -9.50 37.29 76.82
CA GLU A 41 -9.00 37.67 75.48
C GLU A 41 -8.12 36.56 74.92
N ALA A 42 -7.14 36.06 75.69
CA ALA A 42 -6.30 34.93 75.29
C ALA A 42 -7.13 33.67 74.97
N THR A 43 -8.14 33.34 75.78
CA THR A 43 -9.04 32.20 75.50
C THR A 43 -10.01 32.46 74.34
N ALA A 44 -10.32 33.72 74.01
CA ALA A 44 -11.08 34.07 72.82
C ALA A 44 -10.21 33.95 71.56
N ASP A 45 -8.97 34.41 71.62
CA ASP A 45 -7.99 34.33 70.53
C ASP A 45 -7.63 32.87 70.22
N GLU A 46 -7.37 32.03 71.23
CA GLU A 46 -7.15 30.58 71.06
C GLU A 46 -8.34 29.88 70.39
N ARG A 47 -9.57 30.29 70.70
CA ARG A 47 -10.79 29.73 70.08
C ARG A 47 -10.95 30.15 68.62
N VAL A 48 -10.56 31.38 68.29
CA VAL A 48 -10.57 31.89 66.91
C VAL A 48 -9.49 31.20 66.09
N GLU A 49 -8.28 31.06 66.63
CA GLU A 49 -7.17 30.35 65.99
C GLU A 49 -7.49 28.86 65.78
N ALA A 50 -8.02 28.17 66.79
CA ALA A 50 -8.44 26.78 66.66
C ALA A 50 -9.56 26.58 65.63
N ARG A 51 -10.39 27.60 65.40
CA ARG A 51 -11.45 27.57 64.39
C ARG A 51 -10.90 27.82 63.00
N ILE A 52 -9.99 28.78 62.84
CA ILE A 52 -9.27 29.04 61.58
C ILE A 52 -8.47 27.80 61.17
N GLU A 53 -7.78 27.15 62.10
CA GLU A 53 -6.98 25.95 61.84
C GLU A 53 -7.85 24.77 61.39
N LYS A 54 -9.00 24.56 62.05
CA LYS A 54 -9.98 23.55 61.62
C LYS A 54 -10.56 23.85 60.23
N GLU A 55 -10.78 25.12 59.90
CA GLU A 55 -11.25 25.53 58.57
C GLU A 55 -10.15 25.34 57.51
N LYS A 56 -8.90 25.66 57.82
CA LYS A 56 -7.74 25.38 56.95
C LYS A 56 -7.58 23.89 56.67
N GLN A 57 -7.64 23.04 57.70
CA GLN A 57 -7.55 21.59 57.53
C GLN A 57 -8.70 21.04 56.67
N LYS A 58 -9.93 21.54 56.87
CA LYS A 58 -11.06 21.17 56.00
C LYS A 58 -10.86 21.62 54.56
N MET A 59 -10.32 22.83 54.36
CA MET A 59 -10.01 23.34 53.03
C MET A 59 -8.89 22.54 52.37
N GLU A 60 -7.83 22.19 53.10
CA GLU A 60 -6.74 21.34 52.61
C GLU A 60 -7.24 19.96 52.19
N VAL A 61 -7.98 19.27 53.08
CA VAL A 61 -8.61 17.98 52.76
C VAL A 61 -9.54 18.10 51.55
N TRP A 62 -10.34 19.17 51.45
CA TRP A 62 -11.20 19.41 50.29
C TRP A 62 -10.39 19.64 49.02
N THR A 63 -9.28 20.39 49.07
CA THR A 63 -8.42 20.61 47.91
C THR A 63 -7.66 19.34 47.50
N GLU A 64 -7.23 18.52 48.44
CA GLU A 64 -6.57 17.23 48.17
C GLU A 64 -7.56 16.23 47.59
N GLU A 65 -8.77 16.12 48.14
CA GLU A 65 -9.82 15.31 47.55
C GLU A 65 -10.21 15.79 46.15
N ALA A 66 -10.29 17.11 45.95
CA ALA A 66 -10.57 17.70 44.64
C ALA A 66 -9.44 17.36 43.65
N ARG A 67 -8.18 17.45 44.07
CA ARG A 67 -7.01 17.05 43.27
C ARG A 67 -7.02 15.56 42.95
N ALA A 68 -7.25 14.71 43.95
CA ALA A 68 -7.35 13.26 43.76
C ALA A 68 -8.51 12.89 42.82
N LYS A 69 -9.68 13.53 42.95
CA LYS A 69 -10.82 13.35 42.04
C LYS A 69 -10.49 13.82 40.62
N LEU A 70 -9.74 14.91 40.47
CA LEU A 70 -9.28 15.41 39.16
C LEU A 70 -8.24 14.47 38.53
N GLU A 71 -7.32 13.93 39.31
CA GLU A 71 -6.32 12.95 38.84
C GLU A 71 -6.98 11.64 38.42
N MET A 72 -7.90 11.11 39.23
CA MET A 72 -8.68 9.93 38.88
C MET A 72 -9.49 10.14 37.60
N LYS A 73 -10.07 11.34 37.41
CA LYS A 73 -10.71 11.69 36.15
C LYS A 73 -9.68 11.70 35.01
N ARG A 74 -8.56 12.39 35.15
CA ARG A 74 -7.50 12.45 34.12
C ARG A 74 -7.02 11.07 33.70
N GLN A 75 -6.81 10.16 34.65
CA GLN A 75 -6.44 8.77 34.35
C GLN A 75 -7.53 8.04 33.57
N LYS A 76 -8.81 8.18 33.96
CA LYS A 76 -9.93 7.61 33.21
C LYS A 76 -10.01 8.16 31.78
N TRP A 77 -9.83 9.47 31.61
CA TRP A 77 -9.80 10.09 30.28
C TRP A 77 -8.59 9.60 29.46
N ALA A 78 -7.41 9.47 30.08
CA ALA A 78 -6.22 8.96 29.40
C ALA A 78 -6.40 7.52 28.91
N VAL A 79 -7.01 6.65 29.72
CA VAL A 79 -7.35 5.27 29.32
C VAL A 79 -8.36 5.27 28.18
N GLN A 80 -9.42 6.09 28.26
CA GLN A 80 -10.41 6.21 27.18
C GLN A 80 -9.81 6.73 25.88
N ILE A 81 -8.90 7.71 25.95
CA ILE A 81 -8.19 8.23 24.77
C ILE A 81 -7.31 7.13 24.15
N ALA A 82 -6.57 6.38 24.97
CA ALA A 82 -5.74 5.27 24.50
C ALA A 82 -6.57 4.16 23.83
N ASP A 83 -7.72 3.82 24.41
CA ASP A 83 -8.64 2.82 23.87
C ASP A 83 -9.22 3.28 22.52
N LEU A 84 -9.67 4.54 22.44
CA LEU A 84 -10.13 5.14 21.19
C LEU A 84 -9.04 5.18 20.11
N GLU A 85 -7.80 5.50 20.48
CA GLU A 85 -6.68 5.53 19.55
C GLU A 85 -6.37 4.13 19.00
N ALA A 86 -6.38 3.11 19.85
CA ALA A 86 -6.24 1.71 19.45
C ALA A 86 -7.38 1.28 18.51
N ASP A 87 -8.63 1.62 18.85
CA ASP A 87 -9.81 1.35 18.03
C ASP A 87 -9.71 2.01 16.64
N HIS A 88 -9.28 3.27 16.60
CA HIS A 88 -9.07 4.00 15.36
C HIS A 88 -7.92 3.40 14.54
N ALA A 89 -6.84 2.96 15.17
CA ALA A 89 -5.74 2.26 14.50
C ALA A 89 -6.21 0.94 13.90
N MET A 90 -6.95 0.12 14.65
CA MET A 90 -7.53 -1.13 14.16
C MET A 90 -8.51 -0.89 13.00
N LYS A 91 -9.37 0.12 13.09
CA LYS A 91 -10.29 0.49 11.99
C LYS A 91 -9.53 0.92 10.72
N ARG A 92 -8.46 1.71 10.85
CA ARG A 92 -7.60 2.09 9.71
C ARG A 92 -6.93 0.87 9.10
N GLN A 93 -6.36 0.00 9.93
CA GLN A 93 -5.70 -1.22 9.48
C GLN A 93 -6.68 -2.15 8.77
N LYS A 94 -7.88 -2.35 9.32
CA LYS A 94 -8.91 -3.17 8.69
C LYS A 94 -9.31 -2.63 7.31
N LYS A 95 -9.58 -1.33 7.20
CA LYS A 95 -9.89 -0.69 5.90
C LYS A 95 -8.75 -0.84 4.90
N PHE A 96 -7.51 -0.73 5.35
CA PHE A 96 -6.34 -0.93 4.51
C PHE A 96 -6.23 -2.37 4.00
N VAL A 97 -6.42 -3.35 4.89
CA VAL A 97 -6.43 -4.77 4.53
C VAL A 97 -7.57 -5.09 3.55
N GLU A 98 -8.79 -4.63 3.82
CA GLU A 98 -9.94 -4.82 2.93
C GLU A 98 -9.71 -4.19 1.53
N ALA A 99 -9.12 -2.99 1.47
CA ALA A 99 -8.77 -2.35 0.21
C ALA A 99 -7.69 -3.13 -0.55
N LEU A 100 -6.73 -3.69 0.17
CA LEU A 100 -5.63 -4.47 -0.38
C LEU A 100 -6.10 -5.84 -0.90
N GLU A 101 -6.96 -6.53 -0.16
CA GLU A 101 -7.62 -7.76 -0.60
C GLU A 101 -8.43 -7.52 -1.88
N LYS A 102 -9.24 -6.46 -1.90
CA LYS A 102 -10.02 -6.09 -3.09
C LYS A 102 -9.10 -5.82 -4.28
N TYR A 103 -8.03 -5.06 -4.08
CA TYR A 103 -7.05 -4.78 -5.14
C TYR A 103 -6.41 -6.06 -5.68
N GLN A 104 -6.09 -7.05 -4.83
CA GLN A 104 -5.58 -8.34 -5.28
C GLN A 104 -6.58 -9.12 -6.12
N VAL A 105 -7.83 -9.18 -5.68
CA VAL A 105 -8.90 -9.86 -6.42
C VAL A 105 -9.09 -9.21 -7.79
N ASP A 106 -9.14 -7.88 -7.83
CA ASP A 106 -9.27 -7.11 -9.07
C ASP A 106 -8.08 -7.37 -10.01
N LEU A 107 -6.85 -7.39 -9.48
CA LEU A 107 -5.65 -7.67 -10.27
C LEU A 107 -5.63 -9.12 -10.79
N ALA A 108 -5.93 -10.10 -9.94
CA ALA A 108 -5.97 -11.51 -10.31
C ALA A 108 -7.03 -11.76 -11.40
N LYS A 109 -8.19 -11.08 -11.29
CA LYS A 109 -9.23 -11.12 -12.31
C LYS A 109 -8.75 -10.49 -13.62
N ALA A 110 -8.21 -9.27 -13.57
CA ALA A 110 -7.67 -8.60 -14.75
C ALA A 110 -6.59 -9.43 -15.44
N THR A 111 -5.76 -10.12 -14.67
CA THR A 111 -4.73 -11.03 -15.19
C THR A 111 -5.34 -12.21 -15.91
N ARG A 112 -6.31 -12.91 -15.27
CA ARG A 112 -7.00 -14.04 -15.88
C ARG A 112 -7.63 -13.61 -17.21
N ASP A 113 -8.26 -12.44 -17.23
CA ASP A 113 -8.88 -11.88 -18.43
C ASP A 113 -7.81 -11.64 -19.51
N ILE A 114 -6.68 -11.02 -19.17
CA ILE A 114 -5.55 -10.80 -20.11
C ILE A 114 -5.02 -12.12 -20.67
N VAL A 115 -4.73 -13.11 -19.82
CA VAL A 115 -4.21 -14.42 -20.25
C VAL A 115 -5.20 -15.13 -21.16
N THR A 116 -6.49 -15.06 -20.84
CA THR A 116 -7.54 -15.67 -21.66
C THR A 116 -7.60 -14.99 -23.03
N SER A 117 -7.64 -13.65 -23.08
CA SER A 117 -7.62 -12.90 -24.33
C SER A 117 -6.34 -13.12 -25.14
N MET A 118 -5.18 -13.24 -24.48
CA MET A 118 -3.92 -13.58 -25.16
C MET A 118 -3.94 -15.00 -25.75
N GLY A 119 -4.52 -15.96 -25.02
CA GLY A 119 -4.69 -17.34 -25.50
C GLY A 119 -5.61 -17.40 -26.72
N GLU A 120 -6.75 -16.73 -26.66
CA GLU A 120 -7.68 -16.60 -27.80
C GLU A 120 -7.00 -15.95 -29.01
N MET A 121 -6.26 -14.86 -28.78
CA MET A 121 -5.51 -14.17 -29.84
C MET A 121 -4.43 -15.07 -30.47
N SER A 122 -3.72 -15.87 -29.67
CA SER A 122 -2.73 -16.85 -30.17
C SER A 122 -3.37 -17.93 -31.05
N ILE A 123 -4.57 -18.38 -30.70
CA ILE A 123 -5.32 -19.35 -31.53
C ILE A 123 -5.78 -18.68 -32.83
N GLU A 124 -6.37 -17.48 -32.74
CA GLU A 124 -6.83 -16.73 -33.89
C GLU A 124 -5.69 -16.38 -34.86
N MET A 125 -4.53 -15.98 -34.33
CA MET A 125 -3.34 -15.72 -35.16
C MET A 125 -2.87 -16.98 -35.91
N ARG A 126 -2.89 -18.15 -35.26
CA ARG A 126 -2.55 -19.42 -35.90
C ARG A 126 -3.55 -19.80 -36.99
N GLU A 127 -4.84 -19.60 -36.75
CA GLU A 127 -5.86 -19.85 -37.75
C GLU A 127 -5.69 -18.93 -38.96
N ARG A 128 -5.50 -17.62 -38.73
CA ARG A 128 -5.24 -16.64 -39.80
C ARG A 128 -3.96 -16.94 -40.57
N ALA A 129 -2.90 -17.38 -39.89
CA ALA A 129 -1.65 -17.79 -40.53
C ALA A 129 -1.86 -18.96 -41.49
N ASN A 130 -2.60 -19.99 -41.06
CA ASN A 130 -2.92 -21.15 -41.89
C ASN A 130 -3.80 -20.78 -43.09
N LEU A 131 -4.79 -19.91 -42.89
CA LEU A 131 -5.64 -19.40 -43.96
C LEU A 131 -4.80 -18.64 -45.00
N LEU A 132 -3.91 -17.75 -44.54
CA LEU A 132 -3.02 -17.01 -45.44
C LEU A 132 -2.10 -17.94 -46.23
N LEU A 133 -1.49 -18.94 -45.59
CA LEU A 133 -0.64 -19.92 -46.27
C LEU A 133 -1.43 -20.67 -47.35
N LYS A 134 -2.66 -21.07 -47.05
CA LYS A 134 -3.55 -21.74 -48.00
C LYS A 134 -3.89 -20.83 -49.18
N GLU A 135 -4.36 -19.61 -48.92
CA GLU A 135 -4.68 -18.62 -49.95
C GLU A 135 -3.48 -18.32 -50.85
N MET A 136 -2.28 -18.21 -50.27
CA MET A 136 -1.06 -17.97 -51.02
C MET A 136 -0.64 -19.19 -51.86
N THR A 137 -0.84 -20.41 -51.37
CA THR A 137 -0.56 -21.64 -52.12
C THR A 137 -1.51 -21.80 -53.32
N GLU A 138 -2.79 -21.47 -53.12
CA GLU A 138 -3.77 -21.41 -54.21
C GLU A 138 -3.39 -20.32 -55.23
N GLY A 139 -3.01 -19.12 -54.76
CA GLY A 139 -2.52 -18.03 -55.59
C GLY A 139 -1.25 -18.38 -56.37
N TYR A 140 -0.34 -19.14 -55.78
CA TYR A 140 0.86 -19.66 -56.43
C TYR A 140 0.51 -20.61 -57.57
N THR A 141 -0.41 -21.55 -57.33
CA THR A 141 -0.86 -22.49 -58.37
C THR A 141 -1.49 -21.73 -59.54
N ALA A 142 -2.34 -20.74 -59.25
CA ALA A 142 -2.93 -19.88 -60.27
C ALA A 142 -1.88 -19.05 -61.03
N LEU A 143 -0.82 -18.59 -60.35
CA LEU A 143 0.30 -17.89 -60.99
C LEU A 143 1.08 -18.83 -61.91
N GLN A 144 1.33 -20.08 -61.48
CA GLN A 144 2.00 -21.09 -62.28
C GLN A 144 1.20 -21.39 -63.56
N ASP A 145 -0.11 -21.60 -63.44
CA ASP A 145 -0.99 -21.86 -64.57
C ASP A 145 -0.98 -20.70 -65.58
N ARG A 146 -1.07 -19.45 -65.09
CA ARG A 146 -1.00 -18.26 -65.96
C ARG A 146 0.34 -18.12 -66.65
N ALA A 147 1.45 -18.33 -65.93
CA ALA A 147 2.79 -18.26 -66.50
C ALA A 147 3.01 -19.38 -67.52
N ALA A 148 2.47 -20.60 -67.28
CA ALA A 148 2.49 -21.69 -68.24
C ALA A 148 1.70 -21.34 -69.51
N GLN A 149 0.47 -20.82 -69.38
CA GLN A 149 -0.36 -20.40 -70.51
C GLN A 149 0.33 -19.29 -71.32
N LYS A 150 0.80 -18.23 -70.66
CA LYS A 150 1.52 -17.12 -71.30
C LYS A 150 2.75 -17.62 -72.06
N SER A 151 3.55 -18.48 -71.43
CA SER A 151 4.74 -19.05 -72.06
C SER A 151 4.38 -19.90 -73.28
N MET A 152 3.30 -20.68 -73.20
CA MET A 152 2.83 -21.50 -74.33
C MET A 152 2.39 -20.63 -75.52
N GLU A 153 1.71 -19.52 -75.24
CA GLU A 153 1.26 -18.57 -76.25
C GLU A 153 2.44 -17.85 -76.91
N GLN A 154 3.40 -17.37 -76.11
CA GLN A 154 4.64 -16.76 -76.61
C GLN A 154 5.47 -17.75 -77.46
N LEU A 155 5.54 -19.03 -77.06
CA LEU A 155 6.22 -20.06 -77.84
C LEU A 155 5.52 -20.34 -79.17
N ARG A 156 4.18 -20.29 -79.19
CA ARG A 156 3.40 -20.42 -80.43
C ARG A 156 3.67 -19.26 -81.37
N GLU A 157 3.62 -18.03 -80.87
CA GLU A 157 3.91 -16.82 -81.64
C GLU A 157 5.35 -16.79 -82.17
N ALA A 158 6.32 -17.17 -81.33
CA ALA A 158 7.72 -17.29 -81.75
C ALA A 158 7.89 -18.32 -82.87
N ARG A 159 7.18 -19.45 -82.80
CA ARG A 159 7.22 -20.48 -83.84
C ARG A 159 6.55 -20.04 -85.14
N GLU A 160 5.44 -19.32 -85.06
CA GLU A 160 4.75 -18.76 -86.22
C GLU A 160 5.59 -17.68 -86.92
N THR A 161 6.33 -16.86 -86.16
CA THR A 161 7.08 -15.71 -86.69
C THR A 161 8.49 -16.07 -87.15
N TYR A 162 9.19 -16.93 -86.41
CA TYR A 162 10.61 -17.24 -86.61
C TYR A 162 10.84 -18.73 -86.90
N GLY A 163 9.81 -19.49 -87.26
CA GLY A 163 9.92 -20.93 -87.52
C GLY A 163 10.90 -21.30 -88.65
N ASP A 164 11.12 -20.40 -89.59
CA ASP A 164 12.08 -20.54 -90.69
C ASP A 164 13.51 -20.14 -90.30
N ASP A 165 13.72 -19.57 -89.11
CA ASP A 165 15.02 -19.24 -88.53
C ASP A 165 15.23 -20.00 -87.21
N PRO A 166 15.83 -21.20 -87.27
CA PRO A 166 16.01 -22.07 -86.11
C PRO A 166 16.83 -21.41 -84.98
N GLU A 167 17.81 -20.57 -85.32
CA GLU A 167 18.71 -19.96 -84.34
C GLU A 167 17.95 -18.95 -83.47
N THR A 168 17.24 -18.01 -84.11
CA THR A 168 16.41 -17.02 -83.42
C THR A 168 15.27 -17.67 -82.64
N PHE A 169 14.63 -18.71 -83.20
CA PHE A 169 13.59 -19.45 -82.49
C PHE A 169 14.11 -20.15 -81.22
N HIS A 170 15.29 -20.78 -81.27
CA HIS A 170 15.89 -21.41 -80.10
C HIS A 170 16.24 -20.40 -79.00
N MET A 171 16.81 -19.25 -79.36
CA MET A 171 17.10 -18.19 -78.39
C MET A 171 15.84 -17.67 -77.69
N LEU A 172 14.77 -17.39 -78.46
CA LEU A 172 13.49 -16.94 -77.90
C LEU A 172 12.85 -18.00 -77.00
N ARG A 173 12.86 -19.27 -77.42
CA ARG A 173 12.34 -20.38 -76.61
C ARG A 173 13.04 -20.45 -75.26
N ASP A 174 14.36 -20.37 -75.27
CA ASP A 174 15.16 -20.50 -74.05
C ASP A 174 14.92 -19.34 -73.09
N GLU A 175 14.78 -18.11 -73.62
CA GLU A 175 14.42 -16.92 -72.82
C GLU A 175 13.02 -17.05 -72.21
N ILE A 176 12.00 -17.47 -72.99
CA ILE A 176 10.63 -17.68 -72.48
C ILE A 176 10.62 -18.73 -71.36
N MET A 177 11.34 -19.84 -71.55
CA MET A 177 11.45 -20.89 -70.54
C MET A 177 12.21 -20.41 -69.29
N TYR A 178 13.21 -19.55 -69.46
CA TYR A 178 13.95 -18.92 -68.38
C TYR A 178 13.08 -17.94 -67.58
N GLU A 179 12.30 -17.08 -68.23
CA GLU A 179 11.35 -16.17 -67.58
C GLU A 179 10.34 -16.98 -66.75
N ARG A 180 9.77 -18.06 -67.32
CA ARG A 180 8.84 -18.95 -66.61
C ARG A 180 9.46 -19.58 -65.37
N ARG A 181 10.66 -20.14 -65.49
CA ARG A 181 11.37 -20.77 -64.36
C ARG A 181 11.68 -19.75 -63.28
N THR A 182 12.11 -18.55 -63.66
CA THR A 182 12.39 -17.45 -62.72
C THR A 182 11.14 -17.04 -61.95
N ALA A 183 9.98 -16.96 -62.62
CA ALA A 183 8.71 -16.67 -61.97
C ALA A 183 8.31 -17.74 -60.94
N TYR A 184 8.54 -19.02 -61.26
CA TYR A 184 8.29 -20.12 -60.33
C TYR A 184 9.22 -20.06 -59.11
N ASP A 185 10.53 -19.89 -59.34
CA ASP A 185 11.53 -19.82 -58.28
C ASP A 185 11.28 -18.64 -57.34
N LEU A 186 10.94 -17.46 -57.88
CA LEU A 186 10.65 -16.28 -57.06
C LEU A 186 9.42 -16.49 -56.18
N ALA A 187 8.36 -17.07 -56.75
CA ALA A 187 7.12 -17.28 -56.02
C ALA A 187 7.25 -18.41 -54.98
N GLY A 188 8.02 -19.47 -55.26
CA GLY A 188 8.37 -20.49 -54.26
C GLY A 188 9.13 -19.90 -53.07
N ARG A 189 10.18 -19.11 -53.34
CA ARG A 189 10.94 -18.41 -52.28
C ARG A 189 10.08 -17.46 -51.45
N PHE A 190 9.08 -16.82 -52.06
CA PHE A 190 8.16 -15.95 -51.34
C PHE A 190 7.27 -16.73 -50.36
N ILE A 191 6.77 -17.90 -50.75
CA ILE A 191 5.97 -18.77 -49.86
C ILE A 191 6.83 -19.26 -48.70
N ASP A 192 8.07 -19.68 -48.97
CA ASP A 192 9.00 -20.12 -47.93
C ASP A 192 9.28 -19.00 -46.91
N ALA A 193 9.59 -17.79 -47.41
CA ALA A 193 9.82 -16.63 -46.56
C ALA A 193 8.59 -16.27 -45.71
N LEU A 194 7.39 -16.34 -46.31
CA LEU A 194 6.14 -16.08 -45.61
C LEU A 194 5.85 -17.14 -44.53
N ALA A 195 6.15 -18.40 -44.81
CA ALA A 195 6.02 -19.47 -43.82
C ALA A 195 6.97 -19.26 -42.62
N ASP A 196 8.21 -18.85 -42.88
CA ASP A 196 9.20 -18.52 -41.85
C ASP A 196 8.77 -17.31 -41.00
N ASP A 197 8.29 -16.24 -41.64
CA ASP A 197 7.78 -15.06 -40.95
C ASP A 197 6.59 -15.40 -40.05
N LEU A 198 5.62 -16.20 -40.54
CA LEU A 198 4.47 -16.65 -39.74
C LEU A 198 4.90 -17.50 -38.55
N LYS A 199 5.91 -18.36 -38.73
CA LYS A 199 6.49 -19.15 -37.63
C LYS A 199 7.13 -18.25 -36.58
N GLN A 200 7.86 -17.22 -37.00
CA GLN A 200 8.47 -16.26 -36.08
C GLN A 200 7.41 -15.45 -35.31
N VAL A 201 6.34 -15.02 -35.99
CA VAL A 201 5.21 -14.33 -35.36
C VAL A 201 4.56 -15.19 -34.28
N ASN A 202 4.34 -16.48 -34.54
CA ASN A 202 3.81 -17.41 -33.55
C ASN A 202 4.75 -17.58 -32.34
N GLN A 203 6.05 -17.72 -32.57
CA GLN A 203 7.05 -17.83 -31.49
C GLN A 203 7.08 -16.57 -30.62
N ASN A 204 7.01 -15.39 -31.22
CA ASN A 204 6.97 -14.12 -30.49
C ASN A 204 5.68 -14.00 -29.65
N ALA A 205 4.55 -14.45 -30.17
CA ALA A 205 3.28 -14.47 -29.44
C ALA A 205 3.35 -15.41 -28.22
N ASP A 206 3.89 -16.62 -28.38
CA ASP A 206 4.09 -17.57 -27.29
C ASP A 206 5.04 -17.04 -26.21
N TYR A 207 6.11 -16.35 -26.63
CA TYR A 207 7.03 -15.69 -25.71
C TYR A 207 6.32 -14.61 -24.89
N LEU A 208 5.58 -13.71 -25.53
CA LEU A 208 4.84 -12.63 -24.86
C LEU A 208 3.81 -13.18 -23.87
N LEU A 209 3.12 -14.26 -24.24
CA LEU A 209 2.16 -14.94 -23.37
C LEU A 209 2.86 -15.51 -22.13
N LYS A 210 3.99 -16.21 -22.33
CA LYS A 210 4.76 -16.79 -21.23
C LYS A 210 5.35 -15.73 -20.30
N ASP A 211 5.93 -14.67 -20.87
CA ASP A 211 6.51 -13.55 -20.12
C ASP A 211 5.43 -12.79 -19.32
N GLY A 212 4.27 -12.53 -19.93
CA GLY A 212 3.12 -11.94 -19.25
C GLY A 212 2.59 -12.81 -18.10
N MET A 213 2.52 -14.13 -18.30
CA MET A 213 2.13 -15.07 -17.24
C MET A 213 3.15 -15.11 -16.09
N GLN A 214 4.45 -15.19 -16.40
CA GLN A 214 5.50 -15.20 -15.37
C GLN A 214 5.54 -13.89 -14.59
N THR A 215 5.49 -12.77 -15.29
CA THR A 215 5.47 -11.44 -14.68
C THR A 215 4.32 -11.32 -13.69
N THR A 216 3.12 -11.77 -14.08
CA THR A 216 2.00 -11.71 -13.16
C THR A 216 2.13 -12.66 -11.98
N LYS A 217 2.64 -13.88 -12.20
CA LYS A 217 2.92 -14.83 -11.11
C LYS A 217 3.89 -14.22 -10.10
N ILE A 218 4.93 -13.51 -10.56
CA ILE A 218 5.89 -12.82 -9.70
C ILE A 218 5.21 -11.71 -8.88
N TYR A 219 4.42 -10.84 -9.52
CA TYR A 219 3.73 -9.76 -8.81
C TYR A 219 2.77 -10.30 -7.75
N LEU A 220 2.01 -11.35 -8.07
CA LEU A 220 1.11 -11.99 -7.11
C LEU A 220 1.89 -12.65 -5.96
N ALA A 221 3.00 -13.33 -6.26
CA ALA A 221 3.86 -13.96 -5.25
C ALA A 221 4.55 -12.96 -4.32
N GLU A 222 5.07 -11.84 -4.85
CA GLU A 222 5.69 -10.80 -4.05
C GLU A 222 4.67 -10.12 -3.12
N MET A 223 3.43 -9.94 -3.60
CA MET A 223 2.34 -9.43 -2.77
C MET A 223 1.93 -10.41 -1.68
N ALA A 224 1.78 -11.70 -2.01
CA ALA A 224 1.47 -12.73 -1.03
C ALA A 224 2.55 -12.86 0.06
N GLY A 225 3.82 -12.78 -0.34
CA GLY A 225 4.97 -12.77 0.57
C GLY A 225 5.00 -11.57 1.51
N LYS A 226 4.61 -10.36 1.04
CA LYS A 226 4.51 -9.16 1.87
C LYS A 226 3.33 -9.19 2.86
N MET A 227 2.38 -10.12 2.71
CA MET A 227 1.15 -10.20 3.51
C MET A 227 0.99 -11.49 4.33
N ASN A 228 1.93 -12.44 4.22
CA ASN A 228 1.92 -13.72 4.93
C ASN A 228 0.65 -14.57 4.65
N VAL A 229 0.20 -14.60 3.39
CA VAL A 229 -0.95 -15.40 2.91
C VAL A 229 -0.47 -16.38 1.83
N GLN A 230 -0.90 -17.65 1.90
CA GLN A 230 -0.54 -18.69 0.92
C GLN A 230 -1.34 -18.53 -0.38
N LEU A 231 -0.67 -18.59 -1.53
CA LEU A 231 -1.30 -18.56 -2.86
C LEU A 231 -1.82 -19.95 -3.30
N PRO A 232 -2.82 -20.02 -4.19
CA PRO A 232 -3.27 -21.26 -4.81
C PRO A 232 -2.18 -21.84 -5.72
N THR A 233 -2.02 -23.16 -5.70
CA THR A 233 -1.03 -23.92 -6.50
C THR A 233 -1.55 -24.30 -7.90
N GLU A 234 -0.61 -24.65 -8.79
CA GLU A 234 -0.72 -24.81 -10.25
C GLU A 234 -1.81 -25.77 -10.80
N ASP A 235 -2.54 -26.51 -9.97
CA ASP A 235 -3.55 -27.48 -10.43
C ASP A 235 -4.88 -26.85 -10.88
N ASP A 236 -5.10 -25.55 -10.64
CA ASP A 236 -6.37 -24.86 -10.96
C ASP A 236 -6.37 -24.10 -12.31
N THR A 237 -5.30 -24.17 -13.10
CA THR A 237 -5.27 -23.56 -14.45
C THR A 237 -5.64 -24.59 -15.52
N PRO A 238 -6.79 -24.44 -16.22
CA PRO A 238 -7.17 -25.32 -17.31
C PRO A 238 -6.46 -24.91 -18.60
N ILE A 239 -5.13 -25.01 -18.62
CA ILE A 239 -4.38 -24.87 -19.88
C ILE A 239 -3.31 -25.95 -19.92
N ALA A 240 -3.78 -27.19 -20.12
CA ALA A 240 -2.96 -28.18 -20.80
C ALA A 240 -2.73 -27.65 -22.23
N ILE A 241 -1.62 -26.95 -22.44
CA ILE A 241 -1.11 -26.72 -23.80
C ILE A 241 -0.65 -28.10 -24.26
N GLU A 242 -1.57 -28.88 -24.83
CA GLU A 242 -1.20 -30.06 -25.61
C GLU A 242 -0.23 -29.58 -26.69
N LYS A 243 1.03 -29.98 -26.56
CA LYS A 243 1.97 -30.00 -27.68
C LYS A 243 1.43 -31.00 -28.70
N LYS A 244 0.45 -30.58 -29.50
CA LYS A 244 0.23 -31.22 -30.79
C LYS A 244 1.31 -30.70 -31.71
N ASP A 245 2.42 -31.42 -31.71
CA ASP A 245 3.30 -31.49 -32.87
C ASP A 245 2.41 -31.83 -34.07
N PHE A 246 2.36 -30.96 -35.09
CA PHE A 246 2.09 -31.20 -36.52
C PHE A 246 1.97 -29.79 -37.15
N ILE A 247 2.56 -29.50 -38.32
CA ILE A 247 2.55 -30.28 -39.56
C ILE A 247 3.96 -30.33 -40.18
N GLU A 248 4.63 -31.49 -40.09
CA GLU A 248 5.55 -31.94 -41.13
C GLU A 248 4.68 -32.50 -42.27
N THR A 249 4.15 -31.65 -43.14
CA THR A 249 3.83 -32.11 -44.49
C THR A 249 5.16 -32.15 -45.21
N LYS A 250 5.83 -33.30 -45.11
CA LYS A 250 6.60 -33.77 -46.24
C LYS A 250 5.65 -33.71 -47.44
N ILE A 251 5.98 -32.82 -48.35
CA ILE A 251 5.58 -32.97 -49.74
C ILE A 251 6.32 -34.23 -50.17
N ASP A 252 5.68 -35.39 -50.02
CA ASP A 252 6.18 -36.61 -50.62
C ASP A 252 6.16 -36.36 -52.13
N GLU A 253 7.37 -36.28 -52.68
CA GLU A 253 7.64 -36.40 -54.10
C GLU A 253 7.17 -37.80 -54.54
N GLU A 254 5.91 -37.92 -54.96
CA GLU A 254 5.50 -39.03 -55.83
C GLU A 254 5.61 -38.58 -57.29
N THR A 255 6.63 -39.15 -57.92
CA THR A 255 6.70 -39.52 -59.34
C THR A 255 5.44 -40.19 -59.86
#